data_AF-A0AAJ3D5H4-F1
#
_entry.id   AF-A0AAJ3D5H4-F1
#
_cell.length_a   1.000
_cell.length_b   1.000
_cell.length_c   1.000
_cell.angle_alpha   90.00
_cell.angle_beta   90.00
_cell.angle_gamma   90.00
#
_symmetry.space_group_name_H-M   'P 1'
#
loop_
_entity.id
_entity.type
_entity.pdbx_description
1 polymer ?
#
loop_
_entity_poly.entity_id
_entity_poly.type
_entity_poly.pdbx_seq_one_letter_code
_entity_poly.pdbx_strand_id
1 'polypeptide(L)'
;MPSHLSRRNVLLAGATAGSALALAAAPAHAHRRPRRPFGRYGSPSARLTSATLYVHPRGAGDFTSLQAAVDAATGTGRTLVVAPGVYRETVSVPADRTDMTWLGASEDPRDVVVVYDNAAGTPKPDGSGAYGTSGSATTTLRPDGFTARRITFANDWLRAGHPGVSGTQAVAVKVMGDRSAFFDCRFLGHQDTLYADSASLDTVARQYFARCYAEGDVDFVFGRATAVFEDCDFRTLVRTDLTSAPFGFVFAPSTAVANPRGFLVTGSRISSEAPDGYYKLARPWVPSSDPTARPMLTVRDTRLGAGIDAVAPYTTMSSGYPWQDQRFAEYRNTGPGAVITVPANRPQLTPAQAATHTRQAWLGDWRPQG
;
A
#
# COMPACT_ATOMS: atom_id res chain seq x y z
N MET A 1 -24.02 -59.21 -52.77
CA MET A 1 -22.61 -59.64 -52.83
C MET A 1 -21.86 -59.02 -51.65
N PRO A 2 -20.98 -59.78 -51.01
CA PRO A 2 -20.88 -60.06 -49.56
C PRO A 2 -19.98 -59.05 -48.82
N SER A 3 -20.23 -58.61 -47.58
CA SER A 3 -20.15 -59.27 -46.24
C SER A 3 -18.79 -59.85 -45.87
N HIS A 4 -18.19 -59.36 -44.76
CA HIS A 4 -17.58 -60.10 -43.61
C HIS A 4 -17.05 -59.06 -42.59
N LEU A 5 -17.73 -58.81 -41.45
CA LEU A 5 -17.53 -59.40 -40.10
C LEU A 5 -16.08 -59.23 -39.57
N SER A 6 -15.79 -58.33 -38.61
CA SER A 6 -16.04 -58.37 -37.14
C SER A 6 -15.02 -59.21 -36.34
N ARG A 7 -14.40 -58.57 -35.34
CA ARG A 7 -13.99 -59.06 -33.98
C ARG A 7 -13.11 -57.96 -33.34
N ARG A 8 -13.60 -57.07 -32.46
CA ARG A 8 -13.97 -57.18 -31.03
C ARG A 8 -12.83 -57.54 -30.05
N ASN A 9 -12.68 -56.62 -29.08
CA ASN A 9 -12.08 -56.72 -27.73
C ASN A 9 -10.54 -56.62 -27.69
N VAL A 10 -9.92 -55.82 -26.82
CA VAL A 10 -10.03 -55.86 -25.36
C VAL A 10 -9.70 -54.49 -24.72
N LEU A 11 -10.42 -54.20 -23.63
CA LEU A 11 -10.22 -53.15 -22.64
C LEU A 11 -8.76 -53.02 -22.16
N LEU A 12 -8.31 -51.78 -21.96
CA LEU A 12 -7.41 -51.46 -20.86
C LEU A 12 -7.79 -50.12 -20.27
N ALA A 13 -8.19 -50.20 -18.99
CA ALA A 13 -8.43 -49.10 -18.10
C ALA A 13 -7.16 -48.26 -17.95
N GLY A 14 -7.35 -46.95 -17.83
CA GLY A 14 -6.29 -46.00 -17.56
C GLY A 14 -6.89 -44.69 -17.07
N ALA A 15 -7.54 -44.74 -15.91
CA ALA A 15 -7.80 -43.54 -15.14
C ALA A 15 -6.44 -42.96 -14.73
N THR A 16 -6.04 -41.84 -15.32
CA THR A 16 -5.05 -40.96 -14.70
C THR A 16 -5.74 -39.64 -14.39
N ALA A 17 -6.41 -39.65 -13.23
CA ALA A 17 -6.56 -38.45 -12.44
C ALA A 17 -5.15 -37.91 -12.17
N GLY A 18 -4.84 -36.73 -12.70
CA GLY A 18 -3.55 -36.07 -12.59
C GLY A 18 -3.71 -34.69 -11.98
N SER A 19 -3.99 -34.68 -10.68
CA SER A 19 -3.62 -33.67 -9.70
C SER A 19 -3.92 -32.20 -10.01
N ALA A 20 -5.14 -31.78 -9.66
CA ALA A 20 -5.33 -30.47 -9.06
C ALA A 20 -4.41 -30.39 -7.83
N LEU A 21 -3.35 -29.58 -7.91
CA LEU A 21 -2.65 -29.09 -6.73
C LEU A 21 -3.58 -28.08 -6.04
N ALA A 22 -4.62 -28.61 -5.41
CA ALA A 22 -5.17 -27.97 -4.23
C ALA A 22 -4.00 -27.91 -3.24
N LEU A 23 -3.45 -26.72 -3.04
CA LEU A 23 -2.68 -26.41 -1.85
C LEU A 23 -3.65 -26.56 -0.68
N ALA A 24 -3.81 -27.81 -0.22
CA ALA A 24 -4.27 -28.09 1.11
C ALA A 24 -3.31 -27.34 2.02
N ALA A 25 -3.76 -26.20 2.55
CA ALA A 25 -3.05 -25.51 3.61
C ALA A 25 -2.81 -26.55 4.69
N ALA A 26 -1.56 -26.98 4.84
CA ALA A 26 -1.15 -27.79 5.97
C ALA A 26 -1.64 -27.06 7.22
N PRO A 27 -2.26 -27.75 8.20
CA PRO A 27 -2.72 -27.10 9.40
C PRO A 27 -1.48 -26.52 10.06
N ALA A 28 -1.36 -25.19 10.03
CA ALA A 28 -0.25 -24.49 10.61
C ALA A 28 -0.14 -24.98 12.06
N HIS A 29 0.96 -25.66 12.39
CA HIS A 29 1.26 -26.01 13.76
C HIS A 29 1.18 -24.73 14.58
N ALA A 30 0.35 -24.77 15.61
CA ALA A 30 0.17 -23.64 16.52
C ALA A 30 1.56 -23.19 17.00
N HIS A 31 2.02 -22.04 16.50
CA HIS A 31 3.09 -21.32 17.18
C HIS A 31 2.61 -21.18 18.63
N ARG A 32 3.36 -21.82 19.55
CA ARG A 32 3.17 -21.72 20.99
C ARG A 32 2.75 -20.29 21.30
N ARG A 33 1.52 -20.10 21.80
CA ARG A 33 1.02 -18.78 22.20
C ARG A 33 2.15 -18.06 22.95
N PRO A 34 2.51 -16.82 22.57
CA PRO A 34 3.53 -16.11 23.31
C PRO A 34 3.08 -16.06 24.78
N ARG A 35 3.97 -16.44 25.70
CA ARG A 35 3.70 -16.35 27.16
C ARG A 35 3.37 -14.92 27.60
N ARG A 36 3.53 -13.93 26.71
CA ARG A 36 3.22 -12.51 26.87
C ARG A 36 2.64 -11.95 25.54
N PRO A 37 1.33 -11.66 25.46
CA PRO A 37 0.69 -11.20 24.21
C PRO A 37 1.26 -9.89 23.65
N PHE A 38 1.90 -9.09 24.51
CA PHE A 38 2.48 -7.78 24.16
C PHE A 38 4.02 -7.81 24.10
N GLY A 39 4.64 -9.00 24.11
CA GLY A 39 6.09 -9.15 23.98
C GLY A 39 6.88 -8.36 25.04
N ARG A 40 7.87 -7.58 24.59
CA ARG A 40 8.71 -6.72 25.43
C ARG A 40 8.03 -5.44 25.90
N TYR A 41 6.82 -5.16 25.43
CA TYR A 41 6.16 -3.88 25.62
C TYR A 41 5.31 -3.80 26.90
N GLY A 42 5.40 -4.78 27.80
CA GLY A 42 4.68 -4.79 29.08
C GLY A 42 3.29 -5.44 29.01
N SER A 43 2.36 -4.92 29.79
CA SER A 43 0.95 -5.36 29.85
C SER A 43 0.08 -4.27 30.50
N PRO A 44 -1.26 -4.37 30.46
CA PRO A 44 -2.13 -3.46 31.23
C PRO A 44 -1.75 -3.29 32.71
N SER A 45 -1.27 -4.36 33.34
CA SER A 45 -0.85 -4.40 34.75
C SER A 45 0.62 -3.98 34.99
N ALA A 46 1.44 -3.87 33.94
CA ALA A 46 2.85 -3.53 34.01
C ALA A 46 3.23 -2.68 32.79
N ARG A 47 2.69 -1.46 32.73
CA ARG A 47 2.84 -0.56 31.59
C ARG A 47 4.22 0.08 31.55
N LEU A 48 4.71 0.36 30.34
CA LEU A 48 5.95 1.13 30.18
C LEU A 48 5.76 2.59 30.61
N THR A 49 4.61 3.19 30.29
CA THR A 49 4.23 4.54 30.69
C THR A 49 2.71 4.63 30.90
N SER A 50 2.26 5.68 31.60
CA SER A 50 0.82 6.00 31.73
C SER A 50 0.16 6.40 30.40
N ALA A 51 0.96 6.70 29.37
CA ALA A 51 0.50 7.01 28.02
C ALA A 51 0.26 5.77 27.14
N THR A 52 0.63 4.58 27.62
CA THR A 52 0.56 3.33 26.85
C THR A 52 -0.76 2.60 27.10
N LEU A 53 -1.49 2.28 26.03
CA LEU A 53 -2.68 1.43 26.03
C LEU A 53 -2.39 0.15 25.24
N TYR A 54 -3.04 -0.95 25.63
CA TYR A 54 -2.82 -2.27 25.08
C TYR A 54 -4.07 -2.79 24.39
N VAL A 55 -3.94 -3.25 23.15
CA VAL A 55 -5.06 -3.75 22.36
C VAL A 55 -4.85 -5.23 22.07
N HIS A 56 -5.80 -6.07 22.46
CA HIS A 56 -5.74 -7.51 22.21
C HIS A 56 -7.12 -8.06 21.83
N PRO A 57 -7.27 -8.73 20.68
CA PRO A 57 -8.58 -9.03 20.11
C PRO A 57 -9.40 -10.00 20.97
N ARG A 58 -8.73 -10.78 21.85
CA ARG A 58 -9.35 -11.74 22.76
C ARG A 58 -9.35 -11.32 24.24
N GLY A 59 -9.23 -10.01 24.52
CA GLY A 59 -9.50 -9.45 25.85
C GLY A 59 -8.37 -9.47 26.87
N ALA A 60 -7.12 -9.69 26.47
CA ALA A 60 -5.96 -9.61 27.37
C ALA A 60 -5.37 -8.19 27.50
N GLY A 61 -5.90 -7.23 26.75
CA GLY A 61 -5.51 -5.82 26.75
C GLY A 61 -6.55 -4.94 27.44
N ASP A 62 -6.35 -3.63 27.36
CA ASP A 62 -7.34 -2.63 27.80
C ASP A 62 -8.55 -2.60 26.88
N PHE A 63 -8.31 -2.84 25.59
CA PHE A 63 -9.31 -2.82 24.54
C PHE A 63 -9.20 -4.07 23.67
N THR A 64 -10.33 -4.45 23.08
CA THR A 64 -10.40 -5.53 22.08
C THR A 64 -10.34 -5.00 20.65
N SER A 65 -10.59 -3.71 20.44
CA SER A 65 -10.54 -3.03 19.13
C SER A 65 -9.62 -1.82 19.14
N LEU A 66 -9.10 -1.47 17.97
CA LEU A 66 -8.25 -0.30 17.76
C LEU A 66 -9.04 0.99 17.86
N GLN A 67 -10.25 1.06 17.31
CA GLN A 67 -11.06 2.29 17.38
C GLN A 67 -11.36 2.67 18.84
N ALA A 68 -11.75 1.71 19.69
CA ALA A 68 -12.01 1.99 21.10
C ALA A 68 -10.76 2.49 21.84
N ALA A 69 -9.59 1.95 21.49
CA ALA A 69 -8.32 2.40 22.05
C ALA A 69 -7.95 3.81 21.58
N VAL A 70 -8.22 4.15 20.32
CA VAL A 70 -8.05 5.50 19.76
C VAL A 70 -8.97 6.52 20.44
N ASP A 71 -10.23 6.14 20.67
CA ASP A 71 -11.22 6.99 21.33
C ASP A 71 -10.78 7.32 22.76
N ALA A 72 -10.24 6.33 23.48
CA ALA A 72 -9.72 6.49 24.83
C ALA A 72 -8.35 7.21 24.90
N ALA A 73 -7.57 7.19 23.82
CA ALA A 73 -6.24 7.79 23.76
C ALA A 73 -6.30 9.31 23.53
N THR A 74 -6.96 10.07 24.41
CA THR A 74 -7.07 11.53 24.25
C THR A 74 -5.72 12.25 24.40
N GLY A 75 -5.57 13.37 23.68
CA GLY A 75 -4.38 14.22 23.71
C GLY A 75 -3.21 13.71 22.86
N THR A 76 -2.01 14.18 23.20
CA THR A 76 -0.77 13.96 22.43
C THR A 76 0.10 12.84 23.00
N GLY A 77 0.94 12.23 22.17
CA GLY A 77 2.02 11.32 22.61
C GLY A 77 1.54 9.96 23.13
N ARG A 78 0.30 9.57 22.80
CA ARG A 78 -0.29 8.30 23.23
C ARG A 78 0.31 7.13 22.45
N THR A 79 0.54 6.01 23.11
CA THR A 79 1.06 4.78 22.47
C THR A 79 0.04 3.66 22.54
N LEU A 80 -0.29 3.04 21.40
CA LEU A 80 -1.02 1.78 21.34
C LEU A 80 -0.05 0.63 21.09
N VAL A 81 0.01 -0.33 22.01
CA VAL A 81 0.69 -1.61 21.80
C VAL A 81 -0.34 -2.63 21.36
N VAL A 82 -0.21 -3.10 20.13
CA VAL A 82 -1.20 -3.94 19.45
C VAL A 82 -0.69 -5.37 19.41
N ALA A 83 -1.40 -6.28 20.06
CA ALA A 83 -1.05 -7.69 20.08
C ALA A 83 -1.33 -8.38 18.74
N PRO A 84 -0.73 -9.55 18.47
CA PRO A 84 -1.06 -10.36 17.31
C PRO A 84 -2.55 -10.65 17.18
N GLY A 85 -3.07 -10.43 15.99
CA GLY A 85 -4.48 -10.56 15.66
C GLY A 85 -4.85 -9.95 14.32
N VAL A 86 -6.00 -10.39 13.81
CA VAL A 86 -6.72 -9.73 12.72
C VAL A 86 -7.81 -8.88 13.35
N TYR A 87 -7.72 -7.57 13.13
CA TYR A 87 -8.64 -6.55 13.58
C TYR A 87 -9.49 -6.13 12.38
N ARG A 88 -10.66 -6.76 12.23
CA ARG A 88 -11.61 -6.42 11.16
C ARG A 88 -12.50 -5.25 11.59
N GLU A 89 -12.04 -4.05 11.32
CA GLU A 89 -12.70 -2.80 11.66
C GLU A 89 -12.18 -1.67 10.78
N THR A 90 -12.97 -0.62 10.60
CA THR A 90 -12.46 0.66 10.09
C THR A 90 -11.98 1.52 11.26
N VAL A 91 -10.79 2.11 11.16
CA VAL A 91 -10.23 2.98 12.21
C VAL A 91 -10.01 4.40 11.69
N SER A 92 -10.50 5.40 12.42
CA SER A 92 -10.31 6.81 12.12
C SER A 92 -9.62 7.50 13.29
N VAL A 93 -8.37 7.89 13.10
CA VAL A 93 -7.60 8.65 14.09
C VAL A 93 -7.81 10.15 13.84
N PRO A 94 -8.44 10.88 14.78
CA PRO A 94 -8.68 12.31 14.63
C PRO A 94 -7.39 13.14 14.76
N ALA A 95 -7.44 14.37 14.25
CA ALA A 95 -6.26 15.24 14.12
C ALA A 95 -5.66 15.68 15.47
N ASP A 96 -6.47 15.69 16.53
CA ASP A 96 -6.07 16.06 17.89
C ASP A 96 -5.28 14.96 18.64
N ARG A 97 -5.06 13.81 18.00
CA ARG A 97 -4.24 12.69 18.50
C ARG A 97 -2.79 12.81 18.05
N THR A 98 -2.19 14.00 18.20
CA THR A 98 -0.84 14.28 17.71
C THR A 98 0.21 13.40 18.37
N ASP A 99 1.30 13.10 17.65
CA ASP A 99 2.42 12.27 18.13
C ASP A 99 2.00 10.86 18.59
N MET A 100 0.84 10.37 18.13
CA MET A 100 0.34 9.04 18.45
C MET A 100 1.21 7.96 17.82
N THR A 101 1.56 6.94 18.60
CA THR A 101 2.39 5.81 18.15
C THR A 101 1.61 4.50 18.22
N TRP A 102 1.62 3.70 17.15
CA TRP A 102 1.12 2.33 17.14
C TRP A 102 2.27 1.34 16.97
N LEU A 103 2.33 0.32 17.84
CA LEU A 103 3.40 -0.67 17.88
C LEU A 103 2.83 -2.09 17.80
N GLY A 104 3.14 -2.81 16.72
CA GLY A 104 2.91 -4.25 16.66
C GLY A 104 3.83 -5.00 17.63
N ALA A 105 3.24 -5.83 18.48
CA ALA A 105 3.94 -6.42 19.63
C ALA A 105 4.78 -7.67 19.33
N SER A 106 4.53 -8.38 18.22
CA SER A 106 5.23 -9.62 17.83
C SER A 106 6.53 -9.42 17.07
N GLU A 107 6.84 -8.18 16.69
CA GLU A 107 7.99 -7.86 15.84
C GLU A 107 7.91 -8.32 14.38
N ASP A 108 6.92 -9.12 14.00
CA ASP A 108 6.58 -9.40 12.61
C ASP A 108 5.31 -8.60 12.22
N PRO A 109 5.35 -7.71 11.20
CA PRO A 109 4.16 -6.98 10.75
C PRO A 109 3.01 -7.86 10.27
N ARG A 110 3.26 -9.12 9.88
CA ARG A 110 2.23 -10.06 9.40
C ARG A 110 1.28 -10.50 10.50
N ASP A 111 1.70 -10.40 11.76
CA ASP A 111 0.92 -10.88 12.89
C ASP A 111 -0.12 -9.88 13.38
N VAL A 112 0.00 -8.60 13.04
CA VAL A 112 -0.94 -7.54 13.43
C VAL A 112 -1.55 -6.92 12.17
N VAL A 113 -2.80 -7.27 11.89
CA VAL A 113 -3.48 -6.89 10.65
C VAL A 113 -4.73 -6.09 10.96
N VAL A 114 -4.81 -4.87 10.46
CA VAL A 114 -6.03 -4.04 10.44
C VAL A 114 -6.63 -4.12 9.05
N VAL A 115 -7.86 -4.62 8.94
CA VAL A 115 -8.45 -4.96 7.64
C VAL A 115 -9.94 -4.62 7.57
N TYR A 116 -10.39 -4.16 6.41
CA TYR A 116 -11.80 -4.02 6.07
C TYR A 116 -11.94 -4.11 4.55
N ASP A 117 -13.18 -4.09 4.04
CA ASP A 117 -13.50 -4.37 2.63
C ASP A 117 -14.42 -3.30 2.01
N ASN A 118 -14.21 -2.02 2.36
CA ASN A 118 -14.91 -0.94 1.66
C ASN A 118 -14.22 -0.60 0.33
N ALA A 119 -14.99 -0.44 -0.74
CA ALA A 119 -14.57 0.22 -1.97
C ALA A 119 -15.25 1.58 -2.11
N ALA A 120 -14.76 2.41 -3.03
CA ALA A 120 -15.33 3.71 -3.32
C ALA A 120 -16.81 3.62 -3.73
N GLY A 121 -17.16 2.57 -4.47
CA GLY A 121 -18.53 2.26 -4.86
C GLY A 121 -19.39 1.58 -3.81
N THR A 122 -18.83 1.17 -2.67
CA THR A 122 -19.60 0.51 -1.61
C THR A 122 -20.66 1.49 -1.07
N PRO A 123 -21.95 1.12 -1.05
CA PRO A 123 -23.00 1.97 -0.49
C PRO A 123 -22.80 2.17 1.01
N LYS A 124 -23.02 3.39 1.49
CA LYS A 124 -23.02 3.66 2.93
C LYS A 124 -24.30 3.10 3.57
N PRO A 125 -24.22 2.56 4.80
CA PRO A 125 -25.38 2.02 5.51
C PRO A 125 -26.51 3.03 5.75
N ASP A 126 -26.19 4.32 5.80
CA ASP A 126 -27.15 5.41 6.05
C ASP A 126 -27.90 5.87 4.78
N GLY A 127 -27.60 5.29 3.62
CA GLY A 127 -28.22 5.65 2.34
C GLY A 127 -27.73 6.96 1.74
N SER A 128 -26.70 7.62 2.30
CA SER A 128 -26.16 8.90 1.81
C SER A 128 -25.27 8.79 0.55
N GLY A 129 -25.40 7.69 -0.20
CA GLY A 129 -24.59 7.38 -1.39
C GLY A 129 -23.45 6.41 -1.10
N ALA A 130 -22.45 6.37 -1.97
CA ALA A 130 -21.29 5.51 -1.83
C ALA A 130 -20.17 6.16 -1.00
N TYR A 131 -19.23 5.36 -0.49
CA TYR A 131 -18.11 5.85 0.33
C TYR A 131 -17.19 6.84 -0.41
N GLY A 132 -17.00 6.66 -1.72
CA GLY A 132 -15.94 7.32 -2.49
C GLY A 132 -14.53 6.85 -2.06
N THR A 133 -13.49 7.21 -2.81
CA THR A 133 -12.12 6.73 -2.55
C THR A 133 -11.63 7.09 -1.15
N SER A 134 -11.87 8.32 -0.66
CA SER A 134 -11.43 8.67 0.70
C SER A 134 -12.23 7.94 1.78
N GLY A 135 -13.51 7.66 1.56
CA GLY A 135 -14.35 6.95 2.52
C GLY A 135 -14.14 5.44 2.54
N SER A 136 -13.46 4.88 1.54
CA SER A 136 -13.18 3.44 1.46
C SER A 136 -11.99 3.00 2.32
N ALA A 137 -11.26 3.95 2.91
CA ALA A 137 -10.08 3.68 3.72
C ALA A 137 -10.40 2.79 4.94
N THR A 138 -9.74 1.63 5.04
CA THR A 138 -9.75 0.82 6.27
C THR A 138 -9.19 1.62 7.45
N THR A 139 -8.10 2.35 7.25
CA THR A 139 -7.54 3.23 8.28
C THR A 139 -7.36 4.66 7.77
N THR A 140 -7.91 5.64 8.48
CA THR A 140 -7.75 7.07 8.18
C THR A 140 -6.94 7.76 9.28
N LEU A 141 -5.80 8.34 8.92
CA LEU A 141 -4.84 8.96 9.84
C LEU A 141 -4.76 10.47 9.58
N ARG A 142 -5.37 11.27 10.45
CA ARG A 142 -5.32 12.74 10.42
C ARG A 142 -4.24 13.41 11.29
N PRO A 143 -3.71 12.82 12.38
CA PRO A 143 -2.85 13.58 13.28
C PRO A 143 -1.45 13.77 12.74
N ASP A 144 -0.85 14.91 13.08
CA ASP A 144 0.57 15.17 12.88
C ASP A 144 1.41 14.32 13.83
N GLY A 145 2.61 13.93 13.41
CA GLY A 145 3.54 13.15 14.22
C GLY A 145 3.18 11.68 14.40
N PHE A 146 2.18 11.17 13.66
CA PHE A 146 1.77 9.77 13.77
C PHE A 146 2.91 8.82 13.44
N THR A 147 3.12 7.79 14.25
CA THR A 147 4.11 6.74 13.98
C THR A 147 3.48 5.36 14.05
N ALA A 148 3.67 4.52 13.03
CA ALA A 148 3.34 3.09 13.10
C ALA A 148 4.58 2.23 12.91
N ARG A 149 4.68 1.14 13.68
CA ARG A 149 5.76 0.16 13.55
C ARG A 149 5.18 -1.24 13.53
N ARG A 150 5.54 -2.02 12.50
CA ARG A 150 5.26 -3.47 12.40
C ARG A 150 3.76 -3.79 12.48
N ILE A 151 2.98 -3.08 11.67
CA ILE A 151 1.54 -3.27 11.50
C ILE A 151 1.25 -3.42 10.01
N THR A 152 0.33 -4.33 9.69
CA THR A 152 -0.26 -4.46 8.36
C THR A 152 -1.58 -3.66 8.32
N PHE A 153 -1.67 -2.71 7.39
CA PHE A 153 -2.91 -2.05 7.00
C PHE A 153 -3.39 -2.68 5.70
N ALA A 154 -4.63 -3.16 5.66
CA ALA A 154 -5.15 -3.89 4.52
C ALA A 154 -6.55 -3.43 4.11
N ASN A 155 -6.84 -3.49 2.82
CA ASN A 155 -8.19 -3.50 2.30
C ASN A 155 -8.35 -4.75 1.42
N ASP A 156 -9.22 -5.66 1.83
CA ASP A 156 -9.38 -6.96 1.18
C ASP A 156 -10.59 -7.03 0.25
N TRP A 157 -11.10 -5.88 -0.18
CA TRP A 157 -12.15 -5.81 -1.20
C TRP A 157 -11.65 -6.30 -2.56
N LEU A 158 -12.40 -7.22 -3.20
CA LEU A 158 -12.03 -7.85 -4.47
C LEU A 158 -13.07 -7.59 -5.57
N ARG A 159 -12.63 -7.03 -6.70
CA ARG A 159 -13.48 -6.79 -7.89
C ARG A 159 -14.27 -8.02 -8.33
N ALA A 160 -13.62 -9.20 -8.32
CA ALA A 160 -14.22 -10.46 -8.76
C ALA A 160 -15.43 -10.88 -7.91
N GLY A 161 -15.46 -10.51 -6.62
CA GLY A 161 -16.60 -10.76 -5.73
C GLY A 161 -17.75 -9.76 -5.90
N HIS A 162 -17.52 -8.65 -6.60
CA HIS A 162 -18.44 -7.51 -6.66
C HIS A 162 -18.59 -6.92 -8.08
N PRO A 163 -18.99 -7.73 -9.10
CA PRO A 163 -19.03 -7.28 -10.50
C PRO A 163 -20.01 -6.12 -10.79
N GLY A 164 -20.96 -5.87 -9.88
CA GLY A 164 -21.94 -4.78 -10.01
C GLY A 164 -21.50 -3.44 -9.39
N VAL A 165 -20.34 -3.38 -8.73
CA VAL A 165 -19.86 -2.16 -8.06
C VAL A 165 -18.96 -1.37 -9.02
N SER A 166 -19.43 -0.20 -9.45
CA SER A 166 -18.59 0.81 -10.10
C SER A 166 -17.83 1.62 -9.04
N GLY A 167 -16.58 1.98 -9.28
CA GLY A 167 -15.72 2.61 -8.27
C GLY A 167 -14.96 1.58 -7.44
N THR A 168 -13.97 0.95 -8.06
CA THR A 168 -13.25 -0.20 -7.49
C THR A 168 -12.03 0.18 -6.62
N GLN A 169 -11.87 1.47 -6.30
CA GLN A 169 -10.81 1.98 -5.43
C GLN A 169 -11.05 1.54 -3.99
N ALA A 170 -10.08 0.89 -3.36
CA ALA A 170 -10.24 0.27 -2.05
C ALA A 170 -8.99 0.57 -1.19
N VAL A 171 -9.06 1.66 -0.44
CA VAL A 171 -7.90 2.20 0.29
C VAL A 171 -7.63 1.38 1.54
N ALA A 172 -6.40 0.92 1.74
CA ALA A 172 -5.96 0.28 2.97
C ALA A 172 -5.67 1.32 4.06
N VAL A 173 -4.93 2.36 3.70
CA VAL A 173 -4.65 3.47 4.61
C VAL A 173 -4.60 4.80 3.88
N LYS A 174 -5.22 5.82 4.50
CA LYS A 174 -5.11 7.22 4.11
C LYS A 174 -4.35 7.99 5.18
N VAL A 175 -3.25 8.63 4.79
CA VAL A 175 -2.37 9.40 5.67
C VAL A 175 -2.44 10.88 5.28
N MET A 176 -2.75 11.76 6.23
CA MET A 176 -2.92 13.21 5.97
C MET A 176 -2.05 14.11 6.85
N GLY A 177 -1.60 13.64 8.00
CA GLY A 177 -0.82 14.43 8.95
C GLY A 177 0.64 14.62 8.53
N ASP A 178 1.19 15.80 8.85
CA ASP A 178 2.61 16.08 8.69
C ASP A 178 3.45 15.25 9.67
N ARG A 179 4.69 14.93 9.28
CA ARG A 179 5.64 14.14 10.06
C ARG A 179 5.10 12.74 10.45
N SER A 180 4.35 12.11 9.55
CA SER A 180 3.87 10.74 9.74
C SER A 180 4.92 9.70 9.33
N ALA A 181 5.28 8.77 10.21
CA ALA A 181 6.31 7.76 9.95
C ALA A 181 5.80 6.31 10.06
N PHE A 182 6.28 5.44 9.17
CA PHE A 182 5.94 4.03 9.12
C PHE A 182 7.23 3.22 9.02
N PHE A 183 7.42 2.26 9.94
CA PHE A 183 8.61 1.41 9.98
C PHE A 183 8.20 -0.06 9.94
N ASP A 184 8.76 -0.79 8.97
CA ASP A 184 8.55 -2.23 8.85
C ASP A 184 7.04 -2.57 8.75
N CYS A 185 6.26 -1.70 8.10
CA CYS A 185 4.81 -1.84 7.92
C CYS A 185 4.46 -2.50 6.57
N ARG A 186 3.23 -3.02 6.47
CA ARG A 186 2.70 -3.56 5.22
C ARG A 186 1.41 -2.82 4.83
N PHE A 187 1.24 -2.55 3.53
CA PHE A 187 0.06 -1.93 2.95
C PHE A 187 -0.49 -2.86 1.87
N LEU A 188 -1.62 -3.51 2.13
CA LEU A 188 -2.15 -4.57 1.28
C LEU A 188 -3.48 -4.16 0.66
N GLY A 189 -3.62 -4.32 -0.64
CA GLY A 189 -4.84 -3.97 -1.37
C GLY A 189 -4.69 -4.19 -2.86
N HIS A 190 -5.65 -3.67 -3.61
CA HIS A 190 -5.67 -3.73 -5.07
C HIS A 190 -5.48 -2.34 -5.67
N GLN A 191 -6.58 -1.65 -5.98
CA GLN A 191 -6.51 -0.29 -6.49
C GLN A 191 -6.57 0.71 -5.35
N ASP A 192 -5.71 1.73 -5.44
CA ASP A 192 -5.61 2.82 -4.47
C ASP A 192 -5.20 2.36 -3.05
N THR A 193 -4.30 1.37 -2.90
CA THR A 193 -3.93 0.78 -1.60
C THR A 193 -3.44 1.81 -0.55
N LEU A 194 -2.42 2.61 -0.88
CA LEU A 194 -1.79 3.59 0.01
C LEU A 194 -2.03 5.01 -0.48
N TYR A 195 -2.86 5.75 0.25
CA TYR A 195 -3.16 7.14 -0.03
C TYR A 195 -2.29 8.07 0.83
N ALA A 196 -1.13 8.47 0.29
CA ALA A 196 -0.22 9.45 0.88
C ALA A 196 -0.69 10.88 0.55
N ASP A 197 -1.61 11.39 1.37
CA ASP A 197 -2.34 12.65 1.17
C ASP A 197 -1.83 13.77 2.10
N SER A 198 -2.46 14.93 2.03
CA SER A 198 -2.35 15.98 3.06
C SER A 198 -3.73 16.44 3.51
N ALA A 199 -3.81 17.11 4.66
CA ALA A 199 -5.07 17.61 5.21
C ALA A 199 -5.86 18.53 4.24
N SER A 200 -5.14 19.31 3.42
CA SER A 200 -5.69 20.25 2.44
C SER A 200 -4.69 20.52 1.31
N LEU A 201 -5.12 21.17 0.22
CA LEU A 201 -4.27 21.48 -0.94
C LEU A 201 -3.12 22.45 -0.61
N ASP A 202 -3.32 23.34 0.35
CA ASP A 202 -2.35 24.34 0.81
C ASP A 202 -1.46 23.81 1.96
N THR A 203 -1.73 22.61 2.47
CA THR A 203 -0.92 21.97 3.53
C THR A 203 0.09 21.00 2.92
N VAL A 204 1.36 21.21 3.22
CA VAL A 204 2.42 20.22 2.97
C VAL A 204 2.45 19.22 4.12
N ALA A 205 2.19 17.95 3.83
CA ALA A 205 2.38 16.85 4.77
C ALA A 205 3.61 16.03 4.37
N ARG A 206 4.59 15.93 5.27
CA ARG A 206 5.78 15.09 5.10
C ARG A 206 5.52 13.71 5.67
N GLN A 207 5.83 12.67 4.91
CA GLN A 207 5.59 11.29 5.30
C GLN A 207 6.81 10.44 5.01
N TYR A 208 7.14 9.52 5.91
CA TYR A 208 8.30 8.66 5.80
C TYR A 208 7.92 7.19 5.96
N PHE A 209 8.20 6.39 4.94
CA PHE A 209 7.96 4.96 4.91
C PHE A 209 9.30 4.26 4.76
N ALA A 210 9.72 3.50 5.77
CA ALA A 210 11.02 2.85 5.82
C ALA A 210 10.90 1.35 6.01
N ARG A 211 11.54 0.57 5.13
CA ARG A 211 11.48 -0.90 5.13
C ARG A 211 10.05 -1.44 5.07
N CYS A 212 9.18 -0.72 4.37
CA CYS A 212 7.79 -1.10 4.24
C CYS A 212 7.56 -1.98 3.01
N TYR A 213 6.44 -2.67 3.02
CA TYR A 213 5.93 -3.42 1.88
C TYR A 213 4.60 -2.81 1.43
N ALA A 214 4.40 -2.63 0.12
CA ALA A 214 3.11 -2.22 -0.45
C ALA A 214 2.77 -3.08 -1.66
N GLU A 215 1.52 -3.52 -1.78
CA GLU A 215 1.05 -4.26 -2.96
C GLU A 215 -0.24 -3.69 -3.53
N GLY A 216 -0.42 -3.92 -4.84
CA GLY A 216 -1.64 -3.55 -5.54
C GLY A 216 -1.55 -3.63 -7.05
N ASP A 217 -2.56 -3.06 -7.70
CA ASP A 217 -2.70 -2.99 -9.16
C ASP A 217 -2.70 -1.55 -9.70
N VAL A 218 -3.85 -0.89 -9.70
CA VAL A 218 -4.02 0.45 -10.28
C VAL A 218 -3.72 1.48 -9.21
N ASP A 219 -2.76 2.37 -9.49
CA ASP A 219 -2.47 3.57 -8.69
C ASP A 219 -2.26 3.28 -7.19
N PHE A 220 -1.66 2.12 -6.85
CA PHE A 220 -1.72 1.63 -5.48
C PHE A 220 -0.88 2.41 -4.48
N VAL A 221 -0.03 3.34 -4.94
CA VAL A 221 0.58 4.39 -4.12
C VAL A 221 0.29 5.75 -4.75
N PHE A 222 -0.54 6.57 -4.12
CA PHE A 222 -1.06 7.79 -4.73
C PHE A 222 -1.28 8.92 -3.73
N GLY A 223 -1.46 10.14 -4.23
CA GLY A 223 -1.73 11.32 -3.41
C GLY A 223 -0.72 12.46 -3.54
N ARG A 224 -0.91 13.51 -2.73
CA ARG A 224 -0.21 14.80 -2.85
C ARG A 224 0.88 15.06 -1.81
N ALA A 225 1.12 14.12 -0.89
CA ALA A 225 2.10 14.29 0.18
C ALA A 225 3.54 14.47 -0.34
N THR A 226 4.38 15.09 0.49
CA THR A 226 5.83 14.94 0.39
C THR A 226 6.22 13.62 1.04
N ALA A 227 6.21 12.54 0.27
CA ALA A 227 6.43 11.19 0.79
C ALA A 227 7.80 10.63 0.38
N VAL A 228 8.56 10.14 1.36
CA VAL A 228 9.81 9.40 1.13
C VAL A 228 9.57 7.93 1.43
N PHE A 229 9.84 7.08 0.44
CA PHE A 229 9.83 5.63 0.55
C PHE A 229 11.28 5.14 0.47
N GLU A 230 11.84 4.70 1.60
CA GLU A 230 13.22 4.26 1.74
C GLU A 230 13.26 2.75 2.04
N ASP A 231 14.03 2.01 1.25
CA ASP A 231 14.19 0.54 1.39
C ASP A 231 12.87 -0.23 1.38
N CYS A 232 11.88 0.23 0.61
CA CYS A 232 10.57 -0.42 0.50
C CYS A 232 10.53 -1.48 -0.62
N ASP A 233 9.62 -2.45 -0.49
CA ASP A 233 9.25 -3.38 -1.57
C ASP A 233 7.84 -3.06 -2.09
N PHE A 234 7.73 -2.78 -3.37
CA PHE A 234 6.47 -2.54 -4.08
C PHE A 234 6.16 -3.76 -4.95
N ARG A 235 5.08 -4.46 -4.64
CA ARG A 235 4.67 -5.71 -5.29
C ARG A 235 3.47 -5.46 -6.20
N THR A 236 3.64 -5.60 -7.51
CA THR A 236 2.51 -5.53 -8.44
C THR A 236 1.81 -6.88 -8.55
N LEU A 237 0.48 -6.86 -8.56
CA LEU A 237 -0.37 -8.05 -8.56
C LEU A 237 -0.82 -8.47 -9.97
N VAL A 238 -1.17 -9.75 -10.14
CA VAL A 238 -1.83 -10.22 -11.37
C VAL A 238 -3.27 -9.68 -11.43
N ARG A 239 -3.69 -9.23 -12.62
CA ARG A 239 -5.08 -8.89 -12.94
C ARG A 239 -5.67 -9.94 -13.85
N THR A 240 -6.35 -10.93 -13.26
CA THR A 240 -6.94 -12.06 -14.00
C THR A 240 -8.14 -11.65 -14.86
N ASP A 241 -8.68 -10.46 -14.66
CA ASP A 241 -9.75 -9.85 -15.45
C ASP A 241 -9.24 -9.14 -16.72
N LEU A 242 -7.91 -9.07 -16.93
CA LEU A 242 -7.28 -8.46 -18.09
C LEU A 242 -6.41 -9.48 -18.84
N THR A 243 -6.38 -9.36 -20.17
CA THR A 243 -5.57 -10.23 -21.05
C THR A 243 -4.38 -9.50 -21.68
N SER A 244 -4.30 -8.18 -21.54
CA SER A 244 -3.26 -7.34 -22.14
C SER A 244 -2.79 -6.24 -21.19
N ALA A 245 -1.57 -5.78 -21.41
CA ALA A 245 -1.01 -4.63 -20.70
C ALA A 245 -1.78 -3.31 -20.99
N PRO A 246 -1.74 -2.33 -20.08
CA PRO A 246 -1.20 -2.44 -18.73
C PRO A 246 -2.22 -3.04 -17.74
N PHE A 247 -1.74 -3.82 -16.77
CA PHE A 247 -2.52 -4.28 -15.61
C PHE A 247 -2.69 -3.20 -14.54
N GLY A 248 -1.77 -2.24 -14.48
CA GLY A 248 -1.84 -1.16 -13.52
C GLY A 248 -0.63 -0.23 -13.53
N PHE A 249 -0.53 0.54 -12.44
CA PHE A 249 0.42 1.64 -12.26
C PHE A 249 0.89 1.62 -10.81
N VAL A 250 2.20 1.65 -10.57
CA VAL A 250 2.71 1.64 -9.19
C VAL A 250 2.37 2.95 -8.47
N PHE A 251 2.70 4.07 -9.11
CA PHE A 251 2.54 5.40 -8.51
C PHE A 251 1.56 6.28 -9.28
N ALA A 252 0.75 7.04 -8.54
CA ALA A 252 -0.10 8.10 -9.08
C ALA A 252 -0.05 9.37 -8.21
N PRO A 253 1.08 10.10 -8.22
CA PRO A 253 1.19 11.32 -7.43
C PRO A 253 0.27 12.42 -7.96
N SER A 254 -0.22 13.26 -7.06
CA SER A 254 -1.06 14.45 -7.32
C SER A 254 -0.52 15.70 -6.66
N THR A 255 0.81 15.80 -6.59
CA THR A 255 1.53 16.88 -5.91
C THR A 255 1.03 18.25 -6.37
N ALA A 256 0.52 19.05 -5.41
CA ALA A 256 0.08 20.41 -5.66
C ALA A 256 1.23 21.25 -6.25
N VAL A 257 0.90 22.21 -7.13
CA VAL A 257 1.91 23.03 -7.83
C VAL A 257 2.81 23.80 -6.87
N ALA A 258 2.24 24.29 -5.76
CA ALA A 258 2.95 25.01 -4.72
C ALA A 258 3.88 24.13 -3.88
N ASN A 259 3.66 22.80 -3.87
CA ASN A 259 4.52 21.87 -3.15
C ASN A 259 5.74 21.50 -4.01
N PRO A 260 6.97 21.91 -3.62
CA PRO A 260 8.17 21.63 -4.40
C PRO A 260 8.56 20.15 -4.39
N ARG A 261 8.01 19.33 -3.49
CA ARG A 261 8.39 17.91 -3.31
C ARG A 261 7.16 17.00 -3.35
N GLY A 262 7.17 16.02 -4.24
CA GLY A 262 6.18 14.92 -4.25
C GLY A 262 6.78 13.66 -3.66
N PHE A 263 6.69 12.57 -4.42
CA PHE A 263 7.21 11.28 -3.97
C PHE A 263 8.71 11.12 -4.28
N LEU A 264 9.45 10.58 -3.33
CA LEU A 264 10.83 10.11 -3.49
C LEU A 264 10.90 8.64 -3.09
N VAL A 265 11.23 7.78 -4.05
CA VAL A 265 11.47 6.36 -3.84
C VAL A 265 12.97 6.12 -3.94
N THR A 266 13.58 5.57 -2.89
CA THR A 266 15.03 5.39 -2.80
C THR A 266 15.42 4.06 -2.16
N GLY A 267 16.50 3.43 -2.63
CA GLY A 267 16.98 2.15 -2.08
C GLY A 267 16.00 0.99 -2.19
N SER A 268 14.93 1.15 -2.97
CA SER A 268 13.76 0.28 -2.92
C SER A 268 13.81 -0.82 -3.98
N ARG A 269 12.77 -1.66 -4.01
CA ARG A 269 12.53 -2.68 -5.02
C ARG A 269 11.11 -2.59 -5.54
N ILE A 270 10.95 -2.77 -6.86
CA ILE A 270 9.65 -2.99 -7.49
C ILE A 270 9.66 -4.37 -8.14
N SER A 271 8.76 -5.25 -7.72
CA SER A 271 8.63 -6.63 -8.16
C SER A 271 7.23 -6.91 -8.72
N SER A 272 7.08 -7.94 -9.57
CA SER A 272 5.83 -8.21 -10.32
C SER A 272 5.40 -9.67 -10.28
N GLU A 273 4.09 -9.92 -10.10
CA GLU A 273 3.45 -11.23 -10.32
C GLU A 273 2.91 -11.29 -11.74
N ALA A 274 2.64 -10.12 -12.33
CA ALA A 274 2.19 -9.99 -13.70
C ALA A 274 3.33 -10.25 -14.70
N PRO A 275 2.98 -10.57 -15.96
CA PRO A 275 3.96 -10.74 -17.04
C PRO A 275 4.86 -9.51 -17.24
N ASP A 276 5.99 -9.74 -17.90
CA ASP A 276 6.98 -8.69 -18.17
C ASP A 276 6.39 -7.53 -18.98
N GLY A 277 6.66 -6.30 -18.55
CA GLY A 277 6.17 -5.07 -19.18
C GLY A 277 4.69 -4.75 -18.96
N TYR A 278 3.96 -5.49 -18.11
CA TYR A 278 2.51 -5.28 -17.92
C TYR A 278 2.17 -4.15 -16.95
N TYR A 279 3.15 -3.60 -16.25
CA TYR A 279 2.95 -2.47 -15.36
C TYR A 279 3.67 -1.23 -15.85
N LYS A 280 3.03 -0.08 -15.65
CA LYS A 280 3.69 1.22 -15.74
C LYS A 280 4.25 1.57 -14.37
N LEU A 281 5.37 2.27 -14.37
CA LEU A 281 5.95 2.84 -13.14
C LEU A 281 5.02 3.90 -12.55
N ALA A 282 4.50 4.81 -13.38
CA ALA A 282 3.57 5.82 -12.89
C ALA A 282 2.66 6.41 -13.97
N ARG A 283 1.60 7.07 -13.52
CA ARG A 283 0.83 8.03 -14.32
C ARG A 283 0.50 9.27 -13.47
N PRO A 284 0.35 10.46 -14.06
CA PRO A 284 0.11 11.67 -13.30
C PRO A 284 -1.36 11.80 -12.91
N TRP A 285 -1.64 11.88 -11.61
CA TRP A 285 -2.99 12.14 -11.16
C TRP A 285 -3.20 13.64 -10.98
N VAL A 286 -3.92 14.26 -11.91
CA VAL A 286 -4.41 15.63 -11.76
C VAL A 286 -5.90 15.55 -11.39
N PRO A 287 -6.24 15.62 -10.10
CA PRO A 287 -7.61 15.45 -9.65
C PRO A 287 -8.48 16.62 -10.08
N SER A 288 -9.79 16.39 -10.26
CA SER A 288 -10.75 17.46 -10.53
C SER A 288 -10.82 18.50 -9.39
N SER A 289 -10.44 18.12 -8.17
CA SER A 289 -10.33 19.04 -7.03
C SER A 289 -9.11 19.96 -7.08
N ASP A 290 -8.10 19.63 -7.89
CA ASP A 290 -6.93 20.48 -8.14
C ASP A 290 -6.47 20.30 -9.60
N PRO A 291 -7.10 21.00 -10.56
CA PRO A 291 -6.74 20.92 -11.97
C PRO A 291 -5.38 21.57 -12.29
N THR A 292 -4.72 22.17 -11.28
CA THR A 292 -3.41 22.81 -11.41
C THR A 292 -2.27 21.96 -10.88
N ALA A 293 -2.58 20.80 -10.28
CA ALA A 293 -1.59 19.89 -9.71
C ALA A 293 -0.49 19.58 -10.74
N ARG A 294 0.75 19.56 -10.26
CA ARG A 294 1.91 19.17 -11.06
C ARG A 294 2.59 17.95 -10.44
N PRO A 295 2.01 16.74 -10.63
CA PRO A 295 2.53 15.47 -10.13
C PRO A 295 4.05 15.33 -10.13
N MET A 296 4.62 14.89 -9.01
CA MET A 296 6.07 14.69 -8.86
C MET A 296 6.41 13.32 -8.31
N LEU A 297 7.32 12.64 -9.01
CA LEU A 297 7.90 11.37 -8.62
C LEU A 297 9.38 11.36 -8.97
N THR A 298 10.22 11.05 -7.99
CA THR A 298 11.61 10.65 -8.22
C THR A 298 11.80 9.21 -7.78
N VAL A 299 12.28 8.34 -8.68
CA VAL A 299 12.69 6.96 -8.33
C VAL A 299 14.19 6.84 -8.50
N ARG A 300 14.91 6.58 -7.42
CA ARG A 300 16.38 6.54 -7.45
C ARG A 300 16.95 5.34 -6.72
N ASP A 301 18.13 4.90 -7.15
CA ASP A 301 18.90 3.83 -6.50
C ASP A 301 18.02 2.60 -6.19
N THR A 302 17.06 2.32 -7.08
CA THR A 302 15.95 1.37 -6.87
C THR A 302 16.01 0.28 -7.93
N ARG A 303 15.74 -0.97 -7.55
CA ARG A 303 15.70 -2.10 -8.49
C ARG A 303 14.30 -2.27 -9.08
N LEU A 304 14.17 -2.12 -10.39
CA LEU A 304 12.93 -2.31 -11.16
C LEU A 304 12.91 -3.70 -11.81
N GLY A 305 11.96 -4.54 -11.40
CA GLY A 305 11.72 -5.86 -11.97
C GLY A 305 11.14 -5.83 -13.39
N ALA A 306 11.11 -6.98 -14.05
CA ALA A 306 10.78 -7.10 -15.47
C ALA A 306 9.30 -6.81 -15.78
N GLY A 307 8.42 -6.88 -14.78
CA GLY A 307 7.02 -6.48 -14.92
C GLY A 307 6.81 -5.00 -15.24
N ILE A 308 7.80 -4.13 -15.00
CA ILE A 308 7.73 -2.71 -15.41
C ILE A 308 8.10 -2.57 -16.89
N ASP A 309 7.24 -1.89 -17.64
CA ASP A 309 7.50 -1.52 -19.03
C ASP A 309 8.73 -0.62 -19.14
N ALA A 310 9.85 -1.17 -19.60
CA ALA A 310 11.09 -0.43 -19.77
C ALA A 310 11.08 0.54 -20.96
N VAL A 311 10.20 0.35 -21.94
CA VAL A 311 10.09 1.19 -23.15
C VAL A 311 9.27 2.44 -22.87
N ALA A 312 8.12 2.27 -22.18
CA ALA A 312 7.21 3.35 -21.84
C ALA A 312 6.73 3.22 -20.39
N PRO A 313 7.59 3.48 -19.38
CA PRO A 313 7.24 3.28 -17.97
C PRO A 313 6.21 4.29 -17.45
N TYR A 314 5.99 5.39 -18.18
CA TYR A 314 5.00 6.40 -17.84
C TYR A 314 3.89 6.45 -18.88
N THR A 315 2.69 6.79 -18.44
CA THR A 315 1.58 7.10 -19.34
C THR A 315 0.78 8.29 -18.83
N THR A 316 0.07 8.93 -19.75
CA THR A 316 -0.90 9.98 -19.45
C THR A 316 -2.14 9.35 -18.79
N MET A 317 -2.61 9.91 -17.67
CA MET A 317 -3.86 9.49 -17.03
C MET A 317 -5.07 10.13 -17.72
N SER A 318 -5.00 11.43 -18.01
CA SER A 318 -6.05 12.24 -18.62
C SER A 318 -5.45 13.10 -19.73
N SER A 319 -6.11 13.18 -20.89
CA SER A 319 -5.54 13.77 -22.12
C SER A 319 -5.05 15.22 -22.01
N GLY A 320 -5.63 16.03 -21.11
CA GLY A 320 -5.21 17.41 -20.84
C GLY A 320 -3.96 17.55 -19.96
N TYR A 321 -3.43 16.44 -19.43
CA TYR A 321 -2.33 16.41 -18.48
C TYR A 321 -1.29 15.36 -18.91
N PRO A 322 -0.58 15.58 -20.02
CA PRO A 322 0.42 14.64 -20.51
C PRO A 322 1.51 14.43 -19.46
N TRP A 323 2.01 13.20 -19.34
CA TRP A 323 3.01 12.86 -18.31
C TRP A 323 4.34 13.59 -18.53
N GLN A 324 4.66 13.94 -19.77
CA GLN A 324 5.86 14.69 -20.14
C GLN A 324 5.91 16.09 -19.53
N ASP A 325 4.75 16.68 -19.21
CA ASP A 325 4.66 18.01 -18.60
C ASP A 325 4.82 17.96 -17.07
N GLN A 326 4.95 16.76 -16.50
CA GLN A 326 4.98 16.50 -15.07
C GLN A 326 6.40 16.29 -14.55
N ARG A 327 6.55 16.21 -13.22
CA ARG A 327 7.86 16.15 -12.56
C ARG A 327 8.29 14.71 -12.29
N PHE A 328 8.36 13.88 -13.33
CA PHE A 328 8.84 12.50 -13.23
C PHE A 328 10.32 12.42 -13.56
N ALA A 329 11.09 11.71 -12.74
CA ALA A 329 12.53 11.57 -12.91
C ALA A 329 13.06 10.27 -12.29
N GLU A 330 14.16 9.77 -12.85
CA GLU A 330 14.87 8.58 -12.39
C GLU A 330 16.36 8.85 -12.15
N TYR A 331 17.00 8.07 -11.27
CA TYR A 331 18.45 8.15 -11.08
C TYR A 331 19.05 6.82 -10.60
N ARG A 332 19.99 6.25 -11.36
CA ARG A 332 20.73 5.01 -10.98
C ARG A 332 19.82 3.83 -10.60
N ASN A 333 18.65 3.73 -11.23
CA ASN A 333 17.82 2.54 -11.10
C ASN A 333 18.48 1.36 -11.82
N THR A 334 18.21 0.14 -11.35
CA THR A 334 18.80 -1.10 -11.89
C THR A 334 17.75 -2.16 -12.17
N GLY A 335 18.11 -3.21 -12.90
CA GLY A 335 17.22 -4.32 -13.24
C GLY A 335 16.54 -4.16 -14.61
N PRO A 336 15.85 -5.21 -15.07
CA PRO A 336 15.28 -5.26 -16.43
C PRO A 336 14.22 -4.17 -16.68
N GLY A 337 13.42 -3.81 -15.66
CA GLY A 337 12.46 -2.70 -15.76
C GLY A 337 13.10 -1.32 -15.75
N ALA A 338 14.42 -1.21 -15.53
CA ALA A 338 15.20 0.04 -15.52
C ALA A 338 15.99 0.29 -16.81
N VAL A 339 15.94 -0.64 -17.78
CA VAL A 339 16.65 -0.47 -19.05
C VAL A 339 16.10 0.75 -19.78
N ILE A 340 17.00 1.61 -20.26
CA ILE A 340 16.67 2.79 -21.05
C ILE A 340 16.82 2.44 -22.52
N THR A 341 15.73 2.02 -23.16
CA THR A 341 15.70 1.76 -24.61
C THR A 341 15.27 2.99 -25.41
N VAL A 342 14.40 3.83 -24.83
CA VAL A 342 13.93 5.09 -25.39
C VAL A 342 14.22 6.22 -24.38
N PRO A 343 15.34 6.95 -24.50
CA PRO A 343 15.75 7.95 -23.52
C PRO A 343 14.68 9.01 -23.20
N ALA A 344 13.92 9.44 -24.22
CA ALA A 344 12.85 10.43 -24.06
C ALA A 344 11.72 9.97 -23.14
N ASN A 345 11.52 8.66 -22.95
CA ASN A 345 10.47 8.10 -22.10
C ASN A 345 10.90 7.95 -20.63
N ARG A 346 12.17 8.24 -20.30
CA ARG A 346 12.74 8.00 -18.97
C ARG A 346 13.65 9.16 -18.52
N PRO A 347 13.09 10.30 -18.09
CA PRO A 347 13.89 11.45 -17.68
C PRO A 347 14.90 11.06 -16.58
N GLN A 348 16.18 11.33 -16.83
CA GLN A 348 17.26 11.01 -15.89
C GLN A 348 17.74 12.27 -15.17
N LEU A 349 17.93 12.19 -13.85
CA LEU A 349 18.65 13.21 -13.12
C LEU A 349 20.16 13.09 -13.39
N THR A 350 20.83 14.23 -13.48
CA THR A 350 22.28 14.29 -13.37
C THR A 350 22.72 14.03 -11.92
N PRO A 351 23.99 13.66 -11.67
CA PRO A 351 24.51 13.55 -10.30
C PRO A 351 24.31 14.81 -9.45
N ALA A 352 24.47 15.99 -10.04
CA ALA A 352 24.25 17.27 -9.35
C ALA A 352 22.78 17.50 -8.97
N GLN A 353 21.84 17.18 -9.85
CA GLN A 353 20.42 17.22 -9.52
C GLN A 353 20.07 16.21 -8.43
N ALA A 354 20.54 14.96 -8.58
CA ALA A 354 20.30 13.89 -7.62
C ALA A 354 20.85 14.18 -6.22
N ALA A 355 21.87 15.02 -6.07
CA ALA A 355 22.39 15.46 -4.78
C ALA A 355 21.34 16.22 -3.93
N THR A 356 20.31 16.79 -4.56
CA THR A 356 19.20 17.47 -3.88
C THR A 356 17.92 16.62 -3.77
N HIS A 357 17.96 15.37 -4.24
CA HIS A 357 16.87 14.39 -4.18
C HIS A 357 17.12 13.34 -3.09
N THR A 358 17.31 13.79 -1.86
CA THR A 358 17.61 12.95 -0.69
C THR A 358 16.48 12.98 0.33
N ARG A 359 16.47 11.99 1.23
CA ARG A 359 15.58 11.98 2.41
C ARG A 359 15.66 13.30 3.18
N GLN A 360 16.85 13.82 3.43
CA GLN A 360 17.05 15.07 4.16
C GLN A 360 16.44 16.27 3.42
N ALA A 361 16.58 16.34 2.10
CA ALA A 361 16.00 17.42 1.30
C ALA A 361 14.46 17.35 1.18
N TRP A 362 13.88 16.15 1.29
CA TRP A 362 12.43 15.95 1.30
C TRP A 362 11.80 16.24 2.66
N LEU A 363 12.45 15.78 3.74
CA LEU A 363 11.90 15.87 5.09
C LEU A 363 12.28 17.19 5.80
N GLY A 364 13.26 17.93 5.28
CA GLY A 364 13.65 19.25 5.78
C GLY A 364 14.35 19.16 7.13
N ASP A 365 13.76 19.74 8.16
CA ASP A 365 14.21 19.71 9.55
C ASP A 365 13.81 18.42 10.29
N TRP A 366 12.80 17.70 9.79
CA TRP A 366 12.29 16.51 10.45
C TRP A 366 13.25 15.31 10.30
N ARG A 367 13.49 14.62 11.42
CA ARG A 367 14.33 13.42 11.51
C ARG A 367 13.51 12.28 12.14
N PRO A 368 12.79 11.48 11.33
CA PRO A 368 12.03 10.35 11.86
C PRO A 368 12.98 9.34 12.51
N GLN A 369 12.72 8.98 13.77
CA GLN A 369 13.51 7.99 14.49
C GLN A 369 12.88 6.60 14.35
N GLY A 370 13.70 5.64 13.92
CA GLY A 370 13.34 4.23 13.69
C GLY A 370 13.43 3.35 14.92
#